data_AF-A0A2K8T9E3-F1
#
_entry.id   AF-A0A2K8T9E3-F1
#
_cell.length_a   1.000
_cell.length_b   1.000
_cell.length_c   1.000
_cell.angle_alpha   90.00
_cell.angle_beta   90.00
_cell.angle_gamma   90.00
#
_symmetry.space_group_name_H-M   'P 1'
#
loop_
_entity.id
_entity.type
_entity.pdbx_description
1 polymer ?
#
loop_
_entity_poly.entity_id
_entity_poly.type
_entity_poly.pdbx_seq_one_letter_code
_entity_poly.pdbx_strand_id
1 'polypeptide(L)' 'MVVGINNYPWLQNLTTPANDAEQIACLLHQHGGFQVVKRLPVTEKEGILVVEKNPSSQKLVNSAKLKQAIAELFNALSSL' A
#
# COMPACT_ATOMS: atom_id res chain seq x y z
N MET A 1 -6.11 3.01 3.89
CA MET A 1 -5.17 2.64 2.82
C MET A 1 -3.79 3.12 3.22
N VAL A 2 -2.74 2.34 2.97
CA VAL A 2 -1.33 2.77 3.13
C VAL A 2 -0.59 2.64 1.81
N VAL A 3 0.40 3.50 1.60
CA VAL A 3 1.25 3.52 0.40
C VAL A 3 2.70 3.72 0.83
N GLY A 4 3.58 2.79 0.44
CA GLY A 4 5.01 2.86 0.73
C GLY A 4 5.81 2.50 -0.51
N ILE A 5 6.37 3.50 -1.19
CA ILE A 5 7.07 3.31 -2.47
C ILE A 5 8.57 3.43 -2.24
N ASN A 6 9.28 2.33 -2.46
CA ASN A 6 10.73 2.30 -2.39
C ASN A 6 11.39 2.63 -3.74
N ASN A 7 10.74 2.27 -4.87
CA ASN A 7 11.38 2.28 -6.17
C ASN A 7 10.76 3.34 -7.08
N TYR A 8 11.60 4.24 -7.58
CA TYR A 8 11.23 5.25 -8.58
C TYR A 8 12.17 5.13 -9.78
N PRO A 9 11.68 5.09 -11.03
CA PRO A 9 12.54 4.85 -12.19
C PRO A 9 13.68 5.86 -12.40
N TRP A 10 13.54 7.06 -11.85
CA TRP A 10 14.47 8.18 -12.01
C TRP A 10 15.16 8.60 -10.70
N LEU A 11 14.96 7.88 -9.59
CA LEU A 11 15.62 8.16 -8.31
C LEU A 11 16.34 6.92 -7.79
N GLN A 12 17.29 7.14 -6.88
CA GLN A 12 17.84 6.05 -6.09
C GLN A 12 16.72 5.37 -5.27
N ASN A 13 16.77 4.04 -5.20
CA ASN A 13 15.81 3.28 -4.41
C ASN A 13 15.89 3.68 -2.93
N LEU A 14 14.73 3.97 -2.35
CA LEU A 14 14.54 4.17 -0.92
C LEU A 14 14.41 2.81 -0.23
N THR A 15 14.73 2.76 1.06
CA THR A 15 14.76 1.49 1.82
C THR A 15 13.64 1.38 2.84
N THR A 16 13.13 2.49 3.36
CA THR A 16 12.20 2.52 4.50
C THR A 16 10.71 2.66 4.16
N PRO A 17 10.26 3.39 3.12
CA PRO A 17 8.83 3.70 2.93
C PRO A 17 7.89 2.49 2.93
N ALA A 18 8.27 1.40 2.25
CA ALA A 18 7.47 0.17 2.24
C ALA A 18 7.34 -0.46 3.65
N ASN A 19 8.41 -0.39 4.44
CA ASN A 19 8.43 -0.90 5.80
C ASN A 19 7.62 -0.02 6.76
N ASP A 20 7.71 1.29 6.62
CA ASP A 20 6.95 2.26 7.40
C ASP A 20 5.45 2.10 7.14
N ALA A 21 5.06 1.97 5.87
CA ALA A 21 3.68 1.74 5.47
C ALA A 21 3.11 0.43 6.02
N GLU A 22 3.90 -0.66 6.04
CA GLU A 22 3.44 -1.94 6.61
C GLU A 22 3.25 -1.84 8.12
N GLN A 23 4.19 -1.23 8.84
CA GLN A 23 4.05 -1.03 10.29
C GLN A 23 2.79 -0.21 10.62
N ILE A 24 2.53 0.85 9.86
CA ILE A 24 1.30 1.64 10.00
C ILE A 24 0.07 0.77 9.72
N ALA A 25 0.08 -0.08 8.69
CA ALA A 25 -1.04 -0.98 8.40
C ALA A 25 -1.30 -1.96 9.55
N CYS A 26 -0.25 -2.53 10.15
CA CYS A 26 -0.37 -3.37 11.34
C CYS A 26 -0.98 -2.60 12.52
N LEU A 27 -0.51 -1.38 12.80
CA LEU A 27 -1.04 -0.56 13.89
C LEU A 27 -2.52 -0.18 13.66
N LEU A 28 -2.90 0.18 12.43
CA LEU A 28 -4.29 0.46 12.07
C LEU A 28 -5.19 -0.76 12.29
N HIS A 29 -4.69 -1.95 11.96
CA HIS A 29 -5.43 -3.18 12.18
C HIS A 29 -5.56 -3.53 13.68
N GLN A 30 -4.44 -3.51 14.41
CA GLN A 30 -4.37 -3.93 15.81
C GLN A 30 -5.03 -2.94 16.77
N HIS A 31 -4.90 -1.63 16.49
CA HIS A 31 -5.29 -0.57 17.43
C HIS A 31 -6.30 0.41 16.84
N GLY A 32 -6.34 0.57 15.53
CA GLY A 32 -7.25 1.50 14.86
C GLY A 32 -8.64 0.93 14.56
N GLY A 33 -8.88 -0.35 14.87
CA GLY A 33 -10.16 -1.02 14.57
C GLY A 33 -10.41 -1.25 13.07
N PHE A 34 -9.40 -1.07 12.21
CA PHE A 34 -9.52 -1.27 10.78
C PHE A 34 -9.46 -2.77 10.45
N GLN A 35 -10.58 -3.33 9.98
CA GLN A 35 -10.64 -4.74 9.57
C GLN A 35 -9.85 -5.01 8.28
N VAL A 36 -9.86 -4.05 7.35
CA VAL A 36 -9.17 -4.16 6.07
C VAL A 36 -8.38 -2.88 5.80
N VAL A 37 -7.07 -3.04 5.61
CA VAL A 37 -6.18 -1.96 5.19
C VAL A 37 -5.61 -2.29 3.82
N LYS A 38 -6.08 -1.59 2.78
CA LYS A 38 -5.50 -1.67 1.43
C LYS A 38 -4.03 -1.22 1.46
N ARG A 39 -3.15 -2.01 0.84
CA ARG A 39 -1.70 -1.80 0.76
C ARG A 39 -1.26 -1.55 -0.68
N LEU A 40 -0.28 -0.68 -0.88
CA LEU A 40 0.30 -0.39 -2.19
C LEU A 40 1.81 -0.09 -2.10
N PRO A 41 2.65 -0.67 -2.98
CA PRO A 41 2.35 -1.83 -3.83
C PRO A 41 2.05 -3.06 -2.97
N VAL A 42 1.22 -3.99 -3.46
CA VAL A 42 0.81 -5.18 -2.68
C VAL A 42 1.51 -6.44 -3.20
N THR A 43 1.87 -7.31 -2.26
CA THR A 43 2.15 -8.72 -2.53
C THR A 43 1.48 -9.58 -1.46
N GLU A 44 1.42 -10.87 -1.71
CA GLU A 44 1.01 -11.86 -0.72
C GLU A 44 2.25 -12.61 -0.21
N LYS A 45 2.33 -12.79 1.11
CA LYS A 45 3.32 -13.64 1.79
C LYS A 45 2.59 -14.47 2.83
N GLU A 46 2.68 -15.80 2.71
CA GLU A 46 2.07 -16.74 3.68
C GLU A 46 0.57 -16.50 3.90
N GLY A 47 -0.17 -16.16 2.83
CA GLY A 47 -1.61 -15.85 2.91
C GLY A 47 -1.94 -14.44 3.39
N ILE A 48 -0.95 -13.60 3.68
CA ILE A 48 -1.12 -12.26 4.21
C ILE A 48 -0.72 -11.22 3.15
N LEU A 49 -1.61 -10.26 2.89
CA LEU A 49 -1.31 -9.12 2.03
C LEU A 49 -0.39 -8.14 2.75
N VAL A 50 0.74 -7.82 2.15
CA VAL A 50 1.77 -6.90 2.69
C VAL A 50 2.23 -5.89 1.66
N VAL A 51 2.85 -4.79 2.10
CA VAL A 51 3.49 -3.81 1.22
C VAL A 51 4.76 -4.43 0.60
N GLU A 52 4.82 -4.45 -0.73
CA GLU A 52 5.96 -5.01 -1.46
C GLU A 52 7.16 -4.05 -1.46
N LYS A 53 8.31 -4.51 -0.96
CA LYS A 53 9.51 -3.68 -0.81
C LYS A 53 10.25 -3.48 -2.14
N ASN A 54 10.22 -4.47 -3.02
CA ASN A 54 10.92 -4.53 -4.31
C ASN A 54 9.95 -5.01 -5.41
N PRO A 55 8.97 -4.17 -5.80
CA PRO A 55 7.98 -4.54 -6.80
C PRO A 55 8.62 -4.75 -8.18
N SER A 56 8.13 -5.73 -8.94
CA SER A 56 8.43 -5.83 -10.37
C SER A 56 7.88 -4.60 -11.11
N SER A 57 8.38 -4.34 -12.32
CA SER A 57 7.93 -3.19 -13.13
C SER A 57 6.41 -3.15 -13.35
N GLN A 58 5.76 -4.31 -13.44
CA GLN A 58 4.29 -4.43 -13.57
C GLN A 58 3.54 -4.07 -12.27
N LYS A 59 4.19 -4.22 -11.11
CA LYS A 59 3.61 -3.95 -9.79
C LYS A 59 3.91 -2.53 -9.29
N LEU A 60 4.76 -1.77 -9.98
CA LEU A 60 5.06 -0.37 -9.66
C LEU A 60 3.77 0.45 -9.53
N VAL A 61 3.74 1.31 -8.52
CA VAL A 61 2.61 2.22 -8.30
C VAL A 61 2.76 3.40 -9.26
N ASN A 62 1.91 3.45 -10.28
CA ASN A 62 1.81 4.59 -11.18
C ASN A 62 0.65 5.52 -10.78
N SER A 63 0.57 6.68 -11.45
CA SER A 63 -0.46 7.70 -11.16
C SER A 63 -1.88 7.17 -11.32
N ALA A 64 -2.15 6.35 -12.33
CA ALA A 64 -3.48 5.78 -12.57
C ALA A 64 -3.92 4.86 -11.44
N LYS A 65 -3.04 3.92 -11.03
CA LYS A 65 -3.30 2.99 -9.93
C LYS A 65 -3.50 3.71 -8.60
N LEU A 66 -2.70 4.74 -8.34
CA LEU A 66 -2.84 5.54 -7.11
C LEU A 66 -4.14 6.36 -7.11
N LYS A 67 -4.48 7.02 -8.22
CA LYS A 67 -5.75 7.76 -8.37
C LYS A 67 -6.96 6.84 -8.15
N GLN A 68 -6.95 5.66 -8.75
CA GLN A 68 -8.00 4.66 -8.56
C GLN A 68 -8.11 4.25 -7.09
N ALA A 69 -6.99 3.97 -6.43
CA ALA A 69 -7.01 3.54 -5.03
C ALA A 69 -7.49 4.65 -4.07
N ILE A 70 -7.17 5.92 -4.37
CA ILE A 70 -7.71 7.08 -3.66
C ILE A 70 -9.22 7.19 -3.89
N ALA A 71 -9.69 7.05 -5.14
CA ALA A 71 -11.11 7.08 -5.44
C ALA A 71 -11.88 5.98 -4.71
N GLU A 72 -11.35 4.75 -4.71
CA GLU A 72 -11.93 3.63 -3.95
C GLU A 72 -11.96 3.91 -2.44
N LEU A 73 -10.91 4.52 -1.87
CA LEU A 73 -10.88 4.87 -0.45
C LEU A 73 -12.03 5.79 -0.06
N PHE A 74 -12.34 6.80 -0.89
CA PHE A 74 -13.40 7.78 -0.59
C PHE A 74 -14.79 7.32 -1.04
N ASN A 75 -14.90 6.53 -2.11
CA ASN A 75 -16.18 6.02 -2.60
C ASN A 75 -16.68 4.78 -1.82
N ALA A 76 -15.80 4.03 -1.16
CA ALA A 76 -16.21 2.93 -0.29
C ALA A 76 -17.02 3.41 0.94
N LEU A 77 -16.93 4.70 1.28
CA LEU A 77 -17.70 5.32 2.37
C LEU A 77 -19.15 5.65 1.98
N SER A 78 -19.50 5.62 0.69
CA SER A 78 -20.86 5.92 0.20
C SER A 78 -21.80 4.70 0.14
N SER A 79 -21.35 3.54 0.59
CA SER A 79 -22.11 2.26 0.57
C SER A 79 -22.35 1.66 1.96
N LEU A 80 -22.17 2.45 3.02
CA LEU A 80 -22.56 2.17 4.41
C LEU A 80 -23.73 3.08 4.80
#